data_AF-A0A8J2TZU0-F1
#
_entry.id   AF-A0A8J2TZU0-F1
#
_cell.length_a   1.000
_cell.length_b   1.000
_cell.length_c   1.000
_cell.angle_alpha   90.00
_cell.angle_beta   90.00
_cell.angle_gamma   90.00
#
_symmetry.space_group_name_H-M   'P 1'
#
loop_
_entity.id
_entity.type
_entity.pdbx_description
1 polymer ?
#
loop_
_entity_poly.entity_id
_entity_poly.type
_entity_poly.pdbx_seq_one_letter_code
_entity_poly.pdbx_strand_id
1 'polypeptide(L)' 'MDMRFRGPRTARGWISVGIILVVLIIGLWPVIALFNTTALPLGIPALMLWSIFILFATTAAMVIINVITGDRG' A
#
# COMPACT_ATOMS: atom_id res chain seq x y z
N MET A 1 -13.13 1.00 29.81
CA MET A 1 -12.03 0.79 28.85
C MET A 1 -11.97 2.04 27.98
N ASP A 2 -10.96 2.88 28.17
CA ASP A 2 -10.85 4.17 27.46
C ASP A 2 -10.34 3.91 26.03
N MET A 3 -11.24 3.92 25.05
CA MET A 3 -10.96 3.64 23.63
C MET A 3 -10.63 4.93 22.87
N ARG A 4 -9.77 5.80 23.43
CA ARG A 4 -9.34 7.02 22.72
C ARG A 4 -8.40 6.67 21.58
N PHE A 5 -8.87 6.89 20.36
CA PHE A 5 -8.08 6.80 19.13
C PHE A 5 -6.81 7.67 19.25
N ARG A 6 -5.63 7.04 19.24
CA ARG A 6 -4.34 7.73 19.26
C ARG A 6 -3.80 7.81 17.84
N GLY A 7 -4.03 8.94 17.19
CA GLY A 7 -3.44 9.26 15.89
C GLY A 7 -1.97 9.69 16.00
N PRO A 8 -1.23 9.70 14.87
CA PRO A 8 0.13 10.23 14.82
C PRO A 8 0.16 11.70 15.21
N ARG A 9 1.14 12.07 16.05
CA ARG A 9 1.34 13.45 16.55
C ARG A 9 2.45 14.21 15.83
N THR A 10 3.20 13.53 14.97
CA THR A 10 4.35 14.08 14.26
C THR A 10 4.09 14.12 12.75
N ALA A 11 4.68 15.10 12.05
CA ALA A 11 4.60 15.19 10.60
C ALA A 11 5.10 13.90 9.91
N ARG A 12 6.16 13.29 10.46
CA ARG A 12 6.68 11.99 10.01
C ARG A 12 5.64 10.87 10.12
N GLY A 13 4.92 10.79 11.25
CA GLY A 13 3.86 9.80 11.43
C GLY A 13 2.69 9.98 10.45
N TRP A 14 2.32 11.23 10.14
CA TRP A 14 1.31 11.52 9.12
C TRP A 14 1.77 11.14 7.70
N ILE A 15 3.05 11.37 7.36
CA ILE A 15 3.63 10.91 6.09
C ILE A 15 3.56 9.39 5.99
N SER A 16 3.89 8.66 7.06
CA SER A 16 3.81 7.20 7.09
C SER A 16 2.38 6.68 6.85
N VAL A 17 1.38 7.32 7.47
CA VAL A 17 -0.04 6.99 7.22
C VAL A 17 -0.41 7.27 5.76
N GLY A 18 0.06 8.38 5.20
CA GLY A 18 -0.14 8.72 3.79
C GLY A 18 0.43 7.65 2.84
N ILE A 19 1.66 7.19 3.09
CA ILE A 19 2.29 6.13 2.29
C ILE A 19 1.46 4.84 2.33
N ILE A 20 1.00 4.44 3.51
CA ILE A 20 0.15 3.25 3.67
C ILE A 20 -1.16 3.42 2.92
N LEU A 21 -1.82 4.58 3.03
CA LEU A 21 -3.06 4.89 2.33
C LEU A 21 -2.90 4.80 0.81
N VAL A 22 -1.79 5.31 0.27
CA VAL A 22 -1.48 5.23 -1.17
C VAL A 22 -1.35 3.78 -1.61
N VAL A 23 -0.57 2.96 -0.89
CA VAL A 23 -0.43 1.53 -1.22
C VAL A 23 -1.77 0.79 -1.13
N LEU A 24 -2.59 1.12 -0.13
CA LEU A 24 -3.95 0.60 0.01
C LEU A 24 -4.79 0.93 -1.23
N ILE A 25 -4.85 2.21 -1.63
CA ILE A 25 -5.65 2.64 -2.79
C ILE A 25 -5.18 1.95 -4.08
N ILE A 26 -3.87 1.82 -4.28
CA ILE A 26 -3.28 1.14 -5.44
C ILE A 26 -3.61 -0.36 -5.43
N GLY A 27 -3.66 -0.98 -4.24
CA GLY A 27 -4.00 -2.40 -4.06
C GLY A 27 -5.50 -2.69 -4.05
N LEU A 28 -6.36 -1.68 -3.91
CA LEU A 28 -7.81 -1.85 -3.88
C LEU A 28 -8.38 -2.20 -5.26
N TRP A 29 -9.60 -2.75 -5.24
CA TRP A 29 -10.39 -3.20 -6.40
C TRP A 29 -10.55 -2.21 -7.58
N PRO A 30 -10.68 -0.88 -7.44
CA PRO A 30 -10.94 -0.03 -8.61
C PRO A 30 -9.78 -0.02 -9.61
N VAL A 31 -8.55 -0.30 -9.16
CA VAL A 31 -7.39 -0.41 -10.05
C VAL A 31 -7.37 -1.76 -10.76
N ILE A 32 -7.82 -2.83 -10.09
CA ILE A 32 -7.96 -4.17 -10.67
C ILE A 32 -8.99 -4.17 -11.82
N ALA A 33 -10.04 -3.35 -11.73
CA ALA A 33 -11.04 -3.22 -12.80
C ALA A 33 -10.46 -2.68 -14.13
N LEU A 34 -9.34 -1.96 -14.11
CA LEU A 34 -8.62 -1.54 -15.33
C LEU A 34 -7.97 -2.73 -16.06
N PHE A 35 -7.62 -3.79 -15.34
CA PHE A 35 -6.95 -4.98 -15.86
C PHE A 35 -7.89 -6.17 -16.03
N ASN A 36 -9.04 -6.16 -15.36
CA ASN A 36 -10.06 -7.22 -15.40
C ASN A 36 -10.97 -7.11 -16.63
N THR A 37 -10.37 -7.10 -17.82
CA THR A 37 -11.11 -7.23 -19.09
C THR A 37 -11.20 -8.69 -19.50
N THR A 38 -12.43 -9.20 -19.62
CA THR A 38 -12.76 -10.58 -20.04
C THR A 38 -12.28 -10.94 -21.45
N ALA A 39 -11.91 -9.94 -22.25
CA ALA A 39 -11.51 -10.10 -23.65
C ALA A 39 -10.02 -10.41 -23.86
N LEU A 40 -9.15 -10.20 -22.86
CA LEU A 40 -7.72 -10.49 -23.01
C LEU A 40 -7.34 -11.81 -22.32
N PRO A 41 -6.75 -12.79 -23.05
CA PRO A 41 -6.24 -14.03 -22.43
C PRO A 41 -5.14 -13.78 -21.39
N LEU A 42 -4.58 -12.56 -21.38
CA LEU A 42 -3.57 -12.10 -20.43
C LEU A 42 -4.14 -11.39 -19.19
N GLY A 43 -5.45 -11.25 -19.04
CA GLY A 43 -6.05 -10.56 -17.88
C GLY A 43 -5.63 -11.21 -16.55
N ILE A 44 -5.73 -12.54 -16.44
CA ILE A 44 -5.31 -13.28 -15.24
C ILE A 44 -3.80 -13.16 -14.99
N PRO A 45 -2.89 -13.43 -15.95
CA PRO A 45 -1.46 -13.17 -15.78
C PRO A 45 -1.10 -11.73 -15.36
N ALA A 46 -1.77 -10.73 -15.94
CA ALA A 46 -1.55 -9.32 -15.59
C ALA A 46 -1.95 -9.02 -14.14
N LEU A 47 -3.06 -9.59 -13.66
CA LEU A 47 -3.47 -9.48 -12.26
C LEU A 47 -2.48 -10.13 -11.30
N MET A 48 -1.89 -11.27 -11.68
CA MET A 48 -0.85 -11.91 -10.89
C MET A 48 0.40 -11.03 -10.78
N LEU A 49 0.84 -10.45 -11.91
CA LEU A 49 1.97 -9.53 -11.92
C LEU A 49 1.69 -8.27 -11.08
N TRP A 50 0.46 -7.74 -11.16
CA TRP A 50 0.03 -6.62 -10.33
C TRP A 50 0.07 -6.98 -8.84
N SER A 51 -0.38 -8.18 -8.46
CA SER A 51 -0.34 -8.65 -7.08
C SER A 51 1.09 -8.74 -6.54
N ILE A 52 2.02 -9.24 -7.36
CA ILE A 52 3.46 -9.28 -7.04
C ILE A 52 3.99 -7.85 -6.86
N PHE A 53 3.62 -6.93 -7.75
CA PHE A 53 3.99 -5.52 -7.63
C PHE A 53 3.51 -4.92 -6.30
N ILE A 54 2.25 -5.18 -5.90
CA ILE A 54 1.70 -4.68 -4.63
C ILE A 54 2.43 -5.25 -3.41
N LEU A 55 2.85 -6.53 -3.44
CA LEU A 55 3.66 -7.13 -2.38
C LEU A 55 5.02 -6.43 -2.22
N PHE A 56 5.66 -6.07 -3.33
CA PHE A 56 6.88 -5.29 -3.27
C PHE A 56 6.61 -3.85 -2.82
N ALA A 57 5.51 -3.24 -3.25
CA ALA A 57 5.13 -1.88 -2.86
C ALA A 57 4.84 -1.77 -1.35
N THR A 58 4.15 -2.74 -0.75
CA THR A 58 3.92 -2.79 0.71
C THR A 58 5.23 -2.97 1.48
N THR A 59 6.11 -3.86 1.01
CA THR A 59 7.43 -4.05 1.62
C THR A 59 8.28 -2.77 1.53
N ALA A 60 8.33 -2.15 0.35
CA ALA A 60 9.04 -0.89 0.13
C ALA A 60 8.48 0.24 1.00
N ALA A 61 7.15 0.33 1.13
CA ALA A 61 6.50 1.30 2.00
C ALA A 61 6.96 1.14 3.46
N MET A 62 7.03 -0.08 3.98
CA MET A 62 7.53 -0.33 5.33
C MET A 62 9.00 0.08 5.48
N VAL A 63 9.85 -0.25 4.50
CA VAL A 63 11.26 0.19 4.51
C VAL A 63 11.37 1.71 4.50
N ILE A 64 10.60 2.40 3.66
CA ILE A 64 10.59 3.87 3.57
C ILE A 64 10.12 4.47 4.91
N ILE A 65 9.04 3.95 5.49
CA ILE A 65 8.52 4.39 6.78
C ILE A 65 9.57 4.24 7.88
N ASN A 66 10.31 3.13 7.85
CA ASN A 66 11.37 2.85 8.79
C ASN A 66 12.50 3.89 8.70
N VAL A 67 12.92 4.20 7.46
CA VAL A 67 13.92 5.23 7.18
C VAL A 67 13.46 6.62 7.62
N ILE A 68 12.20 6.98 7.37
CA ILE A 68 11.63 8.28 7.75
C ILE A 68 11.53 8.42 9.27
N THR A 69 11.16 7.34 9.95
CA THR A 69 10.98 7.32 11.41
C THR A 69 12.32 7.27 12.14
N GLY A 70 13.38 6.79 11.47
CA GLY A 70 14.73 6.68 12.03
C GLY A 70 14.92 5.39 12.84
N ASP A 71 13.98 4.46 12.75
CA ASP A 71 13.97 3.19 13.47
C ASP A 71 14.81 2.16 12.71
N ARG A 72 16.10 2.46 12.49
CA ARG A 72 17.03 1.52 11.87
C ARG A 72 17.33 0.46 12.93
N GLY A 73 16.68 -0.70 12.81
CA GLY A 73 16.79 -1.83 13.73
C GLY A 73 18.22 -2.23 14.07
#